data_AF-A0A8T1TA79-F1
#
_entry.id   AF-A0A8T1TA79-F1
#
_cell.length_a   1.000
_cell.length_b   1.000
_cell.length_c   1.000
_cell.angle_alpha   90.00
_cell.angle_beta   90.00
_cell.angle_gamma   90.00
#
_symmetry.space_group_name_H-M   'P 1'
#
loop_
_entity.id
_entity.type
_entity.pdbx_description
1 polymer ?
#
loop_
_entity_poly.entity_id
_entity_poly.type
_entity_poly.pdbx_seq_one_letter_code
_entity_poly.pdbx_strand_id
1 'polypeptide(L)'
;MQAPDLAVKEMYRCVNELGFPGVQIGSHINEWDLNAPELFAVYAAAELLNCCLFVHPWDMQTNGRMSKYWLPWLVGMPGETTIAICSMIMGGIFEVFLN
;
A
#
# COMPACT_ATOMS: atom_id res chain seq x y z
N MET A 1 4.62 -6.93 2.51
CA MET A 1 3.79 -6.46 3.64
C MET A 1 2.87 -7.53 4.23
N GLN A 2 2.79 -8.73 3.65
CA GLN A 2 1.98 -9.86 4.13
C GLN A 2 2.34 -10.40 5.52
N ALA A 3 3.44 -9.91 6.12
CA ALA A 3 3.85 -10.18 7.49
C ALA A 3 4.07 -8.82 8.19
N PRO A 4 3.03 -8.23 8.80
CA PRO A 4 3.07 -6.87 9.35
C PRO A 4 4.22 -6.63 10.34
N ASP A 5 4.47 -7.57 11.24
CA ASP A 5 5.55 -7.48 12.23
C ASP A 5 6.95 -7.35 11.60
N LEU A 6 7.18 -8.05 10.48
CA LEU A 6 8.46 -7.97 9.75
C LEU A 6 8.53 -6.69 8.92
N ALA A 7 7.40 -6.25 8.35
CA ALA A 7 7.33 -5.01 7.59
C ALA A 7 7.65 -3.79 8.47
N VAL A 8 7.12 -3.75 9.70
CA VAL A 8 7.43 -2.71 10.69
C VAL A 8 8.92 -2.69 10.99
N LYS A 9 9.53 -3.84 11.32
CA LYS A 9 10.97 -3.93 11.60
C LYS A 9 11.83 -3.42 10.45
N GLU A 10 11.47 -3.80 9.22
CA GLU A 10 12.21 -3.35 8.04
C GLU A 10 12.01 -1.86 7.78
N MET A 11 10.83 -1.31 8.07
CA MET A 11 10.59 0.14 7.97
C MET A 11 11.48 0.91 8.95
N TYR A 12 11.63 0.44 10.19
CA TYR A 12 12.58 1.03 11.16
C TYR A 12 14.00 1.03 10.62
N ARG A 13 14.45 -0.07 10.01
CA ARG A 13 15.78 -0.17 9.40
C ARG A 13 15.95 0.82 8.24
N CYS A 14 14.96 0.88 7.34
CA CYS A 14 14.96 1.81 6.20
C CYS A 14 15.06 3.26 6.63
N VAL A 15 14.31 3.67 7.66
CA VAL A 15 14.30 5.07 8.12
C VAL A 15 15.53 5.38 8.97
N ASN A 16 15.78 4.59 10.03
CA ASN A 16 16.76 4.94 11.05
C ASN A 16 18.21 4.58 10.67
N GLU A 17 18.40 3.55 9.87
CA GLU A 17 19.76 3.08 9.50
C GLU A 17 20.14 3.49 8.08
N LEU A 18 19.19 3.43 7.12
CA LEU A 18 19.46 3.77 5.72
C LEU A 18 19.13 5.22 5.35
N GLY A 19 18.42 5.95 6.21
CA GLY A 19 18.04 7.34 5.96
C GLY A 19 17.02 7.52 4.85
N PHE A 20 16.18 6.53 4.58
CA PHE A 20 15.10 6.66 3.60
C PHE A 20 13.96 7.53 4.18
N PRO A 21 13.41 8.49 3.41
CA PRO A 21 12.31 9.34 3.86
C PRO A 21 10.95 8.65 3.77
N GLY A 22 10.90 7.44 3.21
CA GLY A 22 9.67 6.75 2.86
C GLY A 22 9.90 5.39 2.25
N VAL A 23 8.81 4.66 2.03
CA VAL A 23 8.80 3.35 1.37
C VAL A 23 7.73 3.29 0.28
N GLN A 24 7.94 2.43 -0.73
CA GLN A 24 6.93 2.11 -1.73
C GLN A 24 6.20 0.82 -1.33
N ILE A 25 4.87 0.82 -1.46
CA ILE A 25 4.00 -0.34 -1.18
C ILE A 25 3.03 -0.58 -2.35
N GLY A 26 2.40 -1.77 -2.38
CA GLY A 26 1.39 -2.11 -3.39
C GLY A 26 0.03 -1.46 -3.12
N SER A 27 -0.85 -1.42 -4.13
CA SER A 27 -2.26 -1.04 -3.99
C SER A 27 -3.07 -1.99 -3.10
N HIS A 28 -2.64 -3.24 -2.99
CA HIS A 28 -3.19 -4.29 -2.13
C HIS A 28 -2.09 -5.28 -1.71
N ILE A 29 -2.40 -6.12 -0.71
CA ILE A 29 -1.53 -7.17 -0.19
C ILE A 29 -2.31 -8.49 -0.23
N ASN A 30 -2.17 -9.25 -1.32
CA ASN A 30 -3.02 -10.41 -1.59
C ASN A 30 -4.51 -10.01 -1.51
N GLU A 31 -5.32 -10.65 -0.67
CA GLU A 31 -6.74 -10.30 -0.51
C GLU A 31 -6.99 -9.07 0.37
N TRP A 32 -5.94 -8.43 0.91
CA TRP A 32 -6.06 -7.26 1.76
C TRP A 32 -5.95 -5.98 0.94
N ASP A 33 -7.06 -5.27 0.83
CA ASP A 33 -7.04 -3.84 0.52
C ASP A 33 -6.38 -3.05 1.66
N LEU A 34 -6.02 -1.79 1.39
CA LEU A 34 -5.32 -0.92 2.34
C LEU A 34 -6.14 -0.50 3.57
N ASN A 35 -7.38 -0.97 3.72
CA ASN A 35 -8.17 -0.81 4.94
C ASN A 35 -8.07 -1.99 5.90
N ALA A 36 -7.33 -3.05 5.55
CA ALA A 36 -7.25 -4.26 6.36
C ALA A 36 -6.64 -3.95 7.75
N PRO A 37 -7.29 -4.39 8.87
CA PRO A 37 -6.78 -4.18 10.22
C PRO A 37 -5.36 -4.69 10.45
N GLU A 38 -4.96 -5.74 9.72
CA GLU A 38 -3.63 -6.32 9.74
C GLU A 38 -2.52 -5.31 9.35
N LEU A 39 -2.87 -4.26 8.59
CA LEU A 39 -1.93 -3.24 8.15
C LEU A 39 -1.78 -2.07 9.13
N PHE A 40 -2.61 -1.99 10.17
CA PHE A 40 -2.64 -0.83 11.09
C PHE A 40 -1.32 -0.64 11.83
N ALA A 41 -0.64 -1.74 12.18
CA ALA A 41 0.68 -1.69 12.80
C ALA A 41 1.73 -1.03 11.88
N VAL A 42 1.59 -1.21 10.56
CA VAL A 42 2.48 -0.59 9.56
C VAL A 42 2.22 0.91 9.46
N TYR A 43 0.95 1.34 9.44
CA TYR A 43 0.59 2.76 9.42
C TYR A 43 1.02 3.48 10.70
N ALA A 44 0.81 2.88 11.86
CA ALA A 44 1.25 3.42 13.14
C ALA A 44 2.78 3.62 13.18
N ALA A 45 3.54 2.66 12.65
CA ALA A 45 4.99 2.77 12.55
C ALA A 45 5.41 3.86 11.54
N ALA A 46 4.72 3.97 10.41
CA ALA A 46 5.02 4.98 9.40
C ALA A 46 4.79 6.41 9.93
N GLU A 47 3.66 6.67 10.58
CA GLU A 47 3.34 7.95 11.21
C GLU A 47 4.38 8.28 12.30
N LEU A 48 4.69 7.33 13.19
CA LEU A 48 5.68 7.52 14.26
C LEU A 48 7.09 7.84 13.73
N LEU A 49 7.47 7.22 12.62
CA LEU A 49 8.77 7.43 11.97
C LEU A 49 8.78 8.64 11.02
N ASN A 50 7.64 9.31 10.82
CA ASN A 50 7.46 10.33 9.79
C ASN A 50 7.92 9.82 8.40
N CYS A 51 7.49 8.60 8.08
CA CYS A 51 7.89 7.84 6.90
C CYS A 51 6.80 7.89 5.83
N CYS A 52 7.08 8.51 4.69
CA CYS A 52 6.12 8.63 3.61
C CYS A 52 5.80 7.26 2.97
N LEU A 53 4.53 7.01 2.67
CA LEU A 53 4.10 5.84 1.90
C LEU A 53 3.77 6.25 0.47
N PHE A 54 4.54 5.72 -0.49
CA PHE A 54 4.21 5.82 -1.91
C PHE A 54 3.48 4.56 -2.37
N VAL A 55 2.18 4.66 -2.63
CA VAL A 55 1.35 3.53 -3.08
C VAL A 55 1.47 3.39 -4.60
N HIS A 56 1.99 2.25 -5.06
CA HIS A 56 2.14 1.94 -6.48
C HIS A 56 1.21 0.79 -6.86
N PRO A 57 0.36 0.94 -7.90
CA PRO A 57 -0.55 -0.13 -8.31
C PRO A 57 0.22 -1.32 -8.89
N TRP A 58 -0.17 -2.54 -8.51
CA TRP A 58 0.43 -3.76 -9.04
C TRP A 58 -0.58 -4.91 -8.96
N ASP A 59 -0.21 -6.08 -9.50
CA ASP A 59 -0.94 -7.35 -9.35
C ASP A 59 -2.41 -7.28 -9.78
N MET A 60 -2.68 -6.45 -10.78
CA MET A 60 -3.99 -6.32 -11.39
C MET A 60 -4.28 -7.50 -12.34
N GLN A 61 -5.55 -7.77 -12.65
CA GLN A 61 -5.94 -8.90 -13.52
C GLN A 61 -5.25 -8.87 -14.90
N THR A 62 -4.36 -9.84 -15.17
CA THR A 62 -3.63 -9.93 -16.45
C THR A 62 -4.26 -10.84 -17.50
N ASN A 63 -5.23 -11.68 -17.10
CA ASN A 63 -5.82 -12.72 -17.95
C ASN A 63 -7.21 -12.36 -18.51
N GLY A 64 -7.81 -13.28 -19.26
CA GLY A 64 -9.19 -13.14 -19.75
C GLY A 64 -9.39 -11.89 -20.61
N ARG A 65 -10.35 -11.03 -20.25
CA ARG A 65 -10.64 -9.81 -21.02
C ARG A 65 -9.49 -8.80 -20.98
N MET A 66 -8.66 -8.83 -19.95
CA MET A 66 -7.57 -7.88 -19.74
C MET A 66 -6.30 -8.26 -20.50
N SER A 67 -6.16 -9.46 -21.06
CA SER A 67 -4.90 -9.94 -21.67
C SER A 67 -4.53 -9.30 -23.03
N LYS A 68 -5.16 -8.19 -23.43
CA LYS A 68 -4.98 -7.56 -24.74
C LYS A 68 -4.79 -6.05 -24.62
N TYR A 69 -4.24 -5.44 -25.66
CA TYR A 69 -4.06 -3.99 -25.81
C TYR A 69 -3.36 -3.28 -24.64
N TRP A 70 -2.55 -4.01 -23.88
CA TRP A 70 -1.92 -3.48 -22.67
C TRP A 70 -2.93 -2.93 -21.64
N LEU A 71 -4.20 -3.37 -21.73
CA LEU A 71 -5.27 -3.05 -20.77
C LEU A 71 -4.88 -3.27 -19.30
N PRO A 72 -4.00 -4.24 -18.96
CA PRO A 72 -3.62 -4.40 -17.58
C PRO A 72 -2.97 -3.14 -17.00
N TRP A 73 -2.13 -2.48 -17.79
CA TRP A 73 -1.47 -1.23 -17.43
C TRP A 73 -2.34 -0.01 -17.70
N LEU A 74 -3.02 0.05 -18.85
CA LEU A 74 -3.75 1.25 -19.26
C LEU A 74 -5.06 1.47 -18.49
N VAL A 75 -5.68 0.41 -17.98
CA VAL A 75 -6.97 0.47 -17.26
C VAL A 75 -6.86 -0.14 -15.87
N GLY A 76 -6.19 -1.29 -15.74
CA GLY A 76 -6.10 -1.95 -14.44
C GLY A 76 -5.27 -1.18 -13.42
N MET A 77 -4.07 -0.71 -13.76
CA MET A 77 -3.25 0.08 -12.82
C MET A 77 -3.98 1.36 -12.32
N PRO A 78 -4.62 2.18 -13.17
CA PRO A 78 -5.47 3.28 -12.69
C PRO A 78 -6.65 2.83 -11.82
N GLY A 79 -7.27 1.69 -12.16
CA GLY A 79 -8.33 1.08 -11.38
C GLY A 79 -7.87 0.70 -9.97
N GLU A 80 -6.73 0.02 -9.87
CA GLU A 80 -6.09 -0.36 -8.61
C GLU A 80 -5.79 0.84 -7.71
N THR A 81 -5.20 1.89 -8.27
CA THR A 81 -4.95 3.12 -7.49
C THR A 81 -6.25 3.72 -6.96
N THR A 82 -7.32 3.68 -7.76
CA THR A 82 -8.64 4.18 -7.34
C THR A 82 -9.20 3.33 -6.20
N ILE A 83 -9.11 2.01 -6.29
CA ILE A 83 -9.54 1.07 -5.24
C ILE A 83 -8.76 1.33 -3.95
N ALA A 84 -7.43 1.41 -4.02
CA ALA A 84 -6.58 1.67 -2.87
C ALA A 84 -6.95 2.98 -2.14
N ILE A 85 -7.16 4.08 -2.89
CA ILE A 85 -7.59 5.37 -2.33
C ILE A 85 -8.97 5.24 -1.66
N CYS A 86 -9.92 4.63 -2.35
CA CYS A 86 -11.27 4.40 -1.83
C CYS A 86 -11.26 3.56 -0.55
N SER A 87 -10.47 2.49 -0.51
CA SER A 87 -10.31 1.63 0.66
C SER A 87 -9.71 2.39 1.83
N MET A 88 -8.64 3.17 1.64
CA MET A 88 -8.05 3.94 2.74
C MET A 88 -9.02 4.99 3.31
N ILE A 89 -9.71 5.74 2.45
CA ILE A 89 -10.67 6.79 2.87
C ILE A 89 -11.88 6.15 3.57
N MET A 90 -12.59 5.22 2.92
CA MET A 90 -13.79 4.63 3.50
C MET A 90 -13.49 3.66 4.65
N GLY A 91 -12.26 3.15 4.70
CA GLY A 91 -11.74 2.31 5.77
C GLY A 91 -11.32 3.07 7.02
N GLY A 92 -11.35 4.40 7.00
CA GLY A 92 -11.01 5.21 8.18
C GLY A 92 -9.51 5.39 8.41
N ILE A 93 -8.65 5.04 7.44
CA ILE A 93 -7.19 5.05 7.67
C ILE A 93 -6.69 6.46 7.94
N PHE A 94 -7.18 7.44 7.18
CA PHE A 94 -6.80 8.85 7.34
C PHE A 94 -7.47 9.52 8.56
N GLU A 95 -8.53 8.93 9.11
CA GLU A 95 -9.18 9.35 10.35
C GLU A 95 -8.45 8.83 11.60
N VAL A 96 -7.85 7.64 11.51
CA VAL A 96 -7.11 7.01 12.61
C VAL A 96 -5.66 7.51 12.66
N PHE A 97 -5.00 7.65 11.50
CA PHE A 97 -3.61 8.09 11.36
C PHE A 97 -3.59 9.42 10.60
N LEU A 98 -3.38 10.52 11.32
CA LEU A 98 -3.60 11.88 10.82
C LEU A 98 -2.35 12.52 10.21
N ASN A 99 -1.15 12.01 10.53
CA ASN A 99 0.13 12.62 10.17
C ASN A 99 0.96 11.74 9.23
#